data_AF-A0A0T9L3E1-F1
#
_entry.id   AF-A0A0T9L3E1-F1
#
_cell.length_a   1.000
_cell.length_b   1.000
_cell.length_c   1.000
_cell.angle_alpha   90.00
_cell.angle_beta   90.00
_cell.angle_gamma   90.00
#
_symmetry.space_group_name_H-M   'P 1'
#
loop_
_entity.id
_entity.type
_entity.pdbx_description
1 polymer ?
#
loop_
_entity_poly.entity_id
_entity_poly.type
_entity_poly.pdbx_seq_one_letter_code
_entity_poly.pdbx_strand_id
1 'polypeptide(L)'
;MKKMKTISLVFVLCLLLAGCKMENSQSHIKPQKINAQSSETKSSAADEADRLGLCQRQLEALQKIDTAKYGVYQQRFDTLMNSAAEYAGVRTNVNVDSQDTLDALYHYRVNLFCSEINQVLLTGLAERGIK
;
A
#
# COMPACT_ATOMS: atom_id res chain seq x y z
N MET A 1 22.12 53.65 11.80
CA MET A 1 22.58 52.53 10.95
C MET A 1 22.49 51.21 11.72
N LYS A 2 21.37 50.47 11.68
CA LYS A 2 21.30 49.07 12.20
C LYS A 2 20.08 48.22 11.76
N LYS A 3 19.24 48.69 10.83
CA LYS A 3 18.00 47.97 10.43
C LYS A 3 18.03 47.32 9.05
N MET A 4 19.18 47.31 8.36
CA MET A 4 19.25 46.92 6.95
C MET A 4 19.72 45.48 6.69
N LYS A 5 20.10 44.72 7.73
CA LYS A 5 20.66 43.36 7.58
C LYS A 5 19.69 42.22 7.92
N THR A 6 18.57 42.52 8.59
CA THR A 6 17.57 41.50 9.00
C THR A 6 16.44 41.33 7.97
N ILE A 7 16.24 42.29 7.07
CA ILE A 7 15.20 42.23 6.03
C ILE A 7 15.60 41.27 4.89
N SER A 8 16.90 41.10 4.65
CA SER A 8 17.43 40.25 3.57
C SER A 8 17.35 38.75 3.85
N LEU A 9 17.24 38.33 5.12
CA LEU A 9 17.19 36.90 5.47
C LEU A 9 15.77 36.31 5.33
N VAL A 10 14.73 37.14 5.45
CA VAL A 10 13.33 36.68 5.39
C VAL A 10 12.86 36.51 3.94
N PHE A 11 13.40 37.28 3.00
CA PHE A 11 12.95 37.27 1.60
C PHE A 11 13.35 36.01 0.81
N VAL A 12 14.38 35.27 1.26
CA VAL A 12 14.88 34.06 0.57
C VAL A 12 14.08 32.81 0.94
N LEU A 13 13.34 32.81 2.05
CA LEU A 13 12.54 31.66 2.49
C LEU A 13 11.17 31.55 1.78
N CYS A 14 10.67 32.65 1.18
CA CYS A 14 9.38 32.66 0.49
C CYS A 14 9.42 32.12 -0.96
N LEU A 15 10.61 31.92 -1.54
CA LEU A 15 10.77 31.53 -2.95
C LEU A 15 10.63 30.02 -3.20
N LEU A 16 10.45 29.20 -2.15
CA LEU A 16 10.24 27.75 -2.28
C LEU A 16 8.76 27.32 -2.26
N LEU A 17 7.82 28.27 -2.17
CA LEU A 17 6.37 28.00 -2.23
C LEU A 17 5.78 28.28 -3.62
N ALA A 18 6.58 28.18 -4.68
CA ALA A 18 6.07 28.15 -6.05
C ALA A 18 5.35 26.82 -6.29
N GLY A 19 4.09 26.75 -5.85
CA GLY A 19 3.17 25.67 -6.20
C GLY A 19 2.88 25.69 -7.71
N CYS A 20 2.89 24.51 -8.32
CA CYS A 20 2.38 24.34 -9.68
C CYS A 20 0.88 24.68 -9.71
N LYS A 21 0.53 25.78 -10.37
CA LYS A 21 -0.83 26.04 -10.84
C LYS A 21 -1.06 25.12 -12.05
N MET A 22 -1.86 24.07 -11.87
CA MET A 22 -2.32 23.22 -12.97
C MET A 22 -3.34 24.03 -13.78
N GLU A 23 -2.90 24.57 -14.91
CA GLU A 23 -3.77 25.27 -15.85
C GLU A 23 -4.57 24.24 -16.64
N ASN A 24 -5.87 24.17 -16.33
CA ASN A 24 -6.84 23.34 -17.02
C ASN A 24 -6.97 23.83 -18.47
N SER A 25 -6.20 23.24 -19.36
CA SER A 25 -6.44 23.31 -20.80
C SER A 25 -7.73 22.55 -21.08
N GLN A 26 -8.85 23.27 -21.13
CA GLN A 26 -10.09 22.82 -21.78
C GLN A 26 -9.80 22.58 -23.25
N SER A 27 -9.25 21.41 -23.57
CA SER A 27 -9.38 20.82 -24.88
C SER A 27 -10.72 20.08 -24.92
N HIS A 28 -11.50 20.46 -25.90
CA HIS A 28 -12.86 20.04 -26.18
C HIS A 28 -12.94 18.52 -26.37
N ILE A 29 -13.15 17.76 -25.28
CA ILE A 29 -13.54 16.35 -25.34
C ILE A 29 -14.83 16.15 -24.56
N LYS A 30 -15.83 15.70 -25.32
CA LYS A 30 -17.11 15.07 -24.98
C LYS A 30 -17.21 14.60 -23.51
N PRO A 31 -18.33 14.82 -22.80
CA PRO A 31 -18.47 14.47 -21.39
C PRO A 31 -18.32 12.96 -21.20
N GLN A 32 -17.11 12.52 -20.88
CA GLN A 32 -16.85 11.24 -20.25
C GLN A 32 -17.14 11.45 -18.77
N LYS A 33 -18.07 10.65 -18.23
CA LYS A 33 -18.33 10.58 -16.79
C LYS A 33 -17.02 10.20 -16.09
N ILE A 34 -16.24 11.19 -15.65
CA ILE A 34 -15.17 10.98 -14.68
C ILE A 34 -15.91 10.73 -13.37
N ASN A 35 -16.16 9.46 -13.10
CA ASN A 35 -16.42 9.00 -11.76
C ASN A 35 -15.14 9.28 -10.97
N ALA A 36 -15.08 10.45 -10.33
CA ALA A 36 -14.12 10.74 -9.28
C ALA A 36 -14.45 9.79 -8.13
N GLN A 37 -13.97 8.55 -8.26
CA GLN A 37 -14.04 7.53 -7.25
C GLN A 37 -13.07 7.96 -6.14
N SER A 38 -13.54 8.79 -5.23
CA SER A 38 -13.13 8.66 -3.83
C SER A 38 -13.42 7.21 -3.45
N SER A 39 -12.40 6.35 -3.54
CA SER A 39 -12.53 4.90 -3.44
C SER A 39 -12.76 4.49 -2.00
N GLU A 40 -13.97 4.70 -1.51
CA GLU A 40 -14.60 3.76 -0.59
C GLU A 40 -15.32 2.69 -1.41
N THR A 41 -14.58 2.00 -2.27
CA THR A 41 -15.09 0.77 -2.86
C THR A 41 -14.94 -0.28 -1.77
N LYS A 42 -16.05 -0.71 -1.16
CA LYS A 42 -16.07 -1.98 -0.42
C LYS A 42 -15.53 -3.05 -1.37
N SER A 43 -14.29 -3.49 -1.16
CA SER A 43 -13.67 -4.56 -1.93
C SER A 43 -14.55 -5.79 -1.79
N SER A 44 -14.91 -6.43 -2.89
CA SER A 44 -15.69 -7.67 -2.79
C SER A 44 -14.78 -8.79 -2.25
N ALA A 45 -15.37 -9.79 -1.62
CA ALA A 45 -14.63 -10.96 -1.15
C ALA A 45 -13.89 -11.67 -2.31
N ALA A 46 -14.42 -11.60 -3.53
CA ALA A 46 -13.76 -12.13 -4.72
C ALA A 46 -12.48 -11.35 -5.05
N ASP A 47 -12.53 -10.01 -5.01
CA ASP A 47 -11.36 -9.16 -5.25
C ASP A 47 -10.27 -9.42 -4.21
N GLU A 48 -10.65 -9.65 -2.95
CA GLU A 48 -9.70 -9.95 -1.87
C GLU A 48 -9.04 -11.32 -2.05
N ALA A 49 -9.82 -12.33 -2.45
CA ALA A 49 -9.29 -13.66 -2.76
C ALA A 49 -8.31 -13.61 -3.94
N ASP A 50 -8.62 -12.85 -5.00
CA ASP A 50 -7.74 -12.68 -6.15
C ASP A 50 -6.43 -11.99 -5.78
N ARG A 51 -6.50 -10.95 -4.95
CA ARG A 51 -5.31 -10.23 -4.45
C ARG A 51 -4.44 -11.12 -3.56
N LEU A 52 -5.06 -11.92 -2.69
CA LEU A 52 -4.33 -12.90 -1.87
C LEU A 52 -3.69 -14.00 -2.75
N GLY A 53 -4.40 -14.48 -3.77
CA GLY A 53 -3.88 -15.46 -4.72
C GLY A 53 -2.68 -14.93 -5.52
N LEU A 54 -2.71 -13.65 -5.93
CA LEU A 54 -1.54 -13.00 -6.53
C LEU A 54 -0.36 -12.93 -5.56
N CYS A 55 -0.61 -12.50 -4.34
CA CYS A 55 0.38 -12.39 -3.27
C CYS A 55 1.09 -13.73 -2.99
N GLN A 56 0.33 -14.84 -2.94
CA GLN A 56 0.90 -16.18 -2.81
C GLN A 56 1.80 -16.54 -3.99
N ARG A 57 1.37 -16.30 -5.23
CA ARG A 57 2.21 -16.54 -6.42
C ARG A 57 3.50 -15.70 -6.41
N GLN A 58 3.45 -14.48 -5.88
CA GLN A 58 4.64 -13.63 -5.72
C GLN A 58 5.61 -14.19 -4.68
N LEU A 59 5.09 -14.72 -3.57
CA LEU A 59 5.90 -15.41 -2.56
C LEU A 59 6.56 -16.68 -3.13
N GLU A 60 5.83 -17.48 -3.92
CA GLU A 60 6.39 -18.63 -4.63
C GLU A 60 7.45 -18.22 -5.65
N ALA A 61 7.24 -17.10 -6.36
CA ALA A 61 8.24 -16.56 -7.26
C ALA A 61 9.51 -16.14 -6.51
N LEU A 62 9.37 -15.58 -5.29
CA LEU A 62 10.50 -15.19 -4.45
C LEU A 62 11.40 -16.39 -4.13
N GLN A 63 10.89 -17.62 -4.04
CA GLN A 63 11.71 -18.82 -3.84
C GLN A 63 12.83 -18.97 -4.89
N LYS A 64 12.51 -18.63 -6.15
CA LYS A 64 13.45 -18.72 -7.29
C LYS A 64 14.44 -17.55 -7.34
N ILE A 65 14.09 -16.44 -6.68
CA ILE A 65 14.86 -15.19 -6.68
C ILE A 65 15.74 -15.09 -5.43
N ASP A 66 15.22 -15.40 -4.26
CA ASP A 66 15.96 -15.27 -3.01
C ASP A 66 15.44 -16.32 -2.03
N THR A 67 16.03 -17.52 -2.08
CA THR A 67 15.60 -18.65 -1.25
C THR A 67 15.76 -18.38 0.24
N ALA A 68 16.74 -17.56 0.63
CA ALA A 68 16.93 -17.17 2.02
C ALA A 68 15.78 -16.27 2.50
N LYS A 69 15.43 -15.23 1.73
CA LYS A 69 14.26 -14.40 2.05
C LYS A 69 12.95 -15.20 1.98
N TYR A 70 12.80 -16.08 0.99
CA TYR A 70 11.61 -16.93 0.87
C TYR A 70 11.28 -17.67 2.15
N GLY A 71 12.26 -18.33 2.80
CA GLY A 71 12.00 -19.07 4.04
C GLY A 71 11.43 -18.18 5.16
N VAL A 72 11.99 -16.97 5.32
CA VAL A 72 11.52 -16.00 6.33
C VAL A 72 10.10 -15.53 6.02
N TYR A 73 9.84 -15.19 4.75
CA TYR A 73 8.54 -14.66 4.33
C TYR A 73 7.45 -15.74 4.31
N GLN A 74 7.78 -16.99 3.97
CA GLN A 74 6.86 -18.13 4.02
C GLN A 74 6.39 -18.37 5.46
N GLN A 75 7.31 -18.45 6.41
CA GLN A 75 6.95 -18.64 7.82
C GLN A 75 6.03 -17.50 8.33
N ARG A 76 6.30 -16.25 7.95
CA ARG A 76 5.46 -15.11 8.33
C ARG A 76 4.09 -15.15 7.67
N PHE A 77 4.00 -15.59 6.41
CA PHE A 77 2.74 -15.80 5.72
C PHE A 77 1.88 -16.86 6.45
N ASP A 78 2.47 -18.02 6.72
CA ASP A 78 1.79 -19.13 7.40
C ASP A 78 1.30 -18.70 8.79
N THR A 79 2.13 -17.98 9.53
CA THR A 79 1.75 -17.42 10.85
C THR A 79 0.56 -16.46 10.73
N LEU A 80 0.60 -15.53 9.76
CA LEU A 80 -0.48 -14.57 9.56
C LEU A 80 -1.79 -15.26 9.17
N MET A 81 -1.74 -16.24 8.26
CA MET A 81 -2.92 -16.99 7.82
C MET A 81 -3.50 -17.83 8.95
N ASN A 82 -2.66 -18.49 9.76
CA ASN A 82 -3.10 -19.26 10.92
C ASN A 82 -3.79 -18.37 11.96
N SER A 83 -3.20 -17.22 12.31
CA SER A 83 -3.83 -16.29 13.25
C SER A 83 -5.16 -15.72 12.72
N ALA A 84 -5.25 -15.44 11.42
CA ALA A 84 -6.50 -15.01 10.80
C ALA A 84 -7.58 -16.11 10.84
N ALA A 85 -7.19 -17.38 10.60
CA ALA A 85 -8.09 -18.52 10.68
C ALA A 85 -8.57 -18.80 12.10
N GLU A 86 -7.68 -18.69 13.11
CA GLU A 86 -8.04 -18.79 14.52
C GLU A 86 -9.08 -17.73 14.91
N TYR A 87 -8.87 -16.48 14.49
CA TYR A 87 -9.84 -15.42 14.68
C TYR A 87 -11.16 -15.72 13.97
N ALA A 88 -11.14 -16.15 12.71
CA ALA A 88 -12.35 -16.51 11.98
C ALA A 88 -13.17 -17.60 12.70
N GLY A 89 -12.50 -18.56 13.36
CA GLY A 89 -13.14 -19.62 14.14
C GLY A 89 -13.89 -19.13 15.40
N VAL A 90 -13.51 -17.99 15.96
CA VAL A 90 -14.14 -17.40 17.16
C VAL A 90 -14.91 -16.10 16.87
N ARG A 91 -14.88 -15.62 15.62
CA ARG A 91 -15.44 -14.33 15.19
C ARG A 91 -16.90 -14.15 15.60
N THR A 92 -17.71 -15.20 15.52
CA THR A 92 -19.14 -15.16 15.89
C THR A 92 -19.39 -15.05 17.39
N ASN A 93 -18.36 -15.31 18.21
CA ASN A 93 -18.47 -15.35 19.67
C ASN A 93 -18.12 -14.00 20.32
N VAL A 94 -17.69 -13.00 19.53
CA VAL A 94 -17.38 -11.65 19.99
C VAL A 94 -18.44 -10.65 19.52
N ASN A 95 -18.52 -9.49 20.20
CA ASN A 95 -19.48 -8.43 19.84
C ASN A 95 -19.14 -7.80 18.47
N VAL A 96 -20.11 -7.14 17.86
CA VAL A 96 -20.00 -6.55 16.51
C VAL A 96 -18.85 -5.55 16.41
N ASP A 97 -18.69 -4.64 17.38
CA ASP A 97 -17.61 -3.66 17.38
C ASP A 97 -16.21 -4.32 17.35
N SER A 98 -16.06 -5.44 18.07
CA SER A 98 -14.84 -6.23 18.08
C SER A 98 -14.63 -6.99 16.77
N GLN A 99 -15.71 -7.48 16.15
CA GLN A 99 -15.64 -8.11 14.82
C GLN A 99 -15.14 -7.10 13.79
N ASP A 100 -15.77 -5.93 13.71
CA ASP A 100 -15.43 -4.90 12.73
C ASP A 100 -13.97 -4.44 12.89
N THR A 101 -13.52 -4.27 14.13
CA THR A 101 -12.14 -3.87 14.44
C THR A 101 -11.13 -4.95 14.03
N LEU A 102 -11.39 -6.21 14.37
CA LEU A 102 -10.48 -7.32 14.08
C LEU A 102 -10.49 -7.69 12.60
N ASP A 103 -11.64 -7.62 11.94
CA ASP A 103 -11.75 -7.76 10.50
C ASP A 103 -10.86 -6.71 9.82
N ALA A 104 -11.03 -5.42 10.14
CA ALA A 104 -10.21 -4.35 9.58
C ALA A 104 -8.70 -4.55 9.86
N LEU A 105 -8.34 -5.00 11.06
CA LEU A 105 -6.96 -5.32 11.42
C LEU A 105 -6.37 -6.43 10.54
N TYR A 106 -7.08 -7.54 10.37
CA TYR A 106 -6.59 -8.65 9.56
C TYR A 106 -6.55 -8.31 8.08
N HIS A 107 -7.56 -7.60 7.55
CA HIS A 107 -7.51 -7.05 6.18
C HIS A 107 -6.27 -6.17 5.98
N TYR A 108 -5.99 -5.26 6.91
CA TYR A 108 -4.79 -4.42 6.84
C TYR A 108 -3.49 -5.25 6.88
N ARG A 109 -3.37 -6.19 7.81
CA ARG A 109 -2.15 -7.02 7.97
C ARG A 109 -1.85 -7.84 6.72
N VAL A 110 -2.87 -8.44 6.10
CA VAL A 110 -2.73 -9.17 4.84
C VAL A 110 -2.28 -8.24 3.71
N ASN A 111 -2.94 -7.09 3.56
CA ASN A 111 -2.56 -6.09 2.55
C ASN A 111 -1.12 -5.59 2.72
N LEU A 112 -0.71 -5.33 3.96
CA LEU A 112 0.65 -4.91 4.29
C LEU A 112 1.66 -5.99 3.91
N PHE A 113 1.43 -7.23 4.36
CA PHE A 113 2.31 -8.35 4.04
C PHE A 113 2.46 -8.56 2.53
N CYS A 114 1.35 -8.51 1.79
CA CYS A 114 1.39 -8.69 0.33
C CYS A 114 2.12 -7.56 -0.40
N SER A 115 2.03 -6.33 0.12
CA SER A 115 2.81 -5.21 -0.41
C SER A 115 4.31 -5.40 -0.16
N GLU A 116 4.69 -5.88 1.01
CA GLU A 116 6.09 -6.19 1.34
C GLU A 116 6.66 -7.31 0.46
N ILE A 117 5.90 -8.38 0.21
CA ILE A 117 6.28 -9.46 -0.71
C ILE A 117 6.56 -8.93 -2.11
N ASN A 118 5.64 -8.11 -2.64
CA ASN A 118 5.79 -7.51 -3.95
C ASN A 118 7.07 -6.65 -4.02
N GLN A 119 7.32 -5.84 -2.98
CA GLN A 119 8.54 -5.02 -2.90
C GLN A 119 9.80 -5.90 -2.93
N VAL A 120 9.88 -6.91 -2.07
CA VAL A 120 11.07 -7.76 -1.96
C VAL A 120 11.31 -8.55 -3.24
N LEU A 121 10.24 -9.06 -3.86
CA LEU A 121 10.32 -9.73 -5.16
C LEU A 121 10.89 -8.80 -6.24
N LEU A 122 10.33 -7.59 -6.37
CA LEU A 122 10.77 -6.62 -7.38
C LEU A 122 12.21 -6.15 -7.14
N THR A 123 12.62 -5.94 -5.88
CA THR A 123 14.01 -5.65 -5.53
C THR A 123 14.94 -6.78 -5.94
N GLY A 124 14.61 -8.03 -5.60
CA GLY A 124 15.43 -9.19 -5.97
C GLY A 124 15.51 -9.45 -7.48
N LEU A 125 14.46 -9.08 -8.22
CA LEU A 125 14.47 -9.10 -9.69
C LEU A 125 15.36 -7.99 -10.26
N ALA A 126 15.26 -6.77 -9.73
CA ALA A 126 16.08 -5.63 -10.17
C ALA A 126 17.57 -5.89 -9.96
N GLU A 127 17.97 -6.44 -8.80
CA GLU A 127 19.36 -6.79 -8.50
C GLU A 127 19.96 -7.81 -9.46
N ARG A 128 19.14 -8.67 -10.08
CA ARG A 128 19.58 -9.61 -11.12
C ARG A 128 19.75 -8.96 -12.48
N GLY A 129 18.90 -8.00 -12.84
CA GLY A 129 18.95 -7.32 -14.13
C GLY A 129 20.08 -6.29 -14.27
N ILE A 130 20.76 -5.95 -13.17
CA ILE A 130 21.89 -5.02 -13.13
C ILE A 130 23.25 -5.75 -13.21
N LYS A 131 23.25 -7.09 -13.16
CA LYS A 131 24.44 -7.93 -13.37
C LYS A 131 24.57 -8.35 -14.83
#